data_AF-A0A4Q3JF72-F1
#
_entry.id   AF-A0A4Q3JF72-F1
#
_cell.length_a   1.000
_cell.length_b   1.000
_cell.length_c   1.000
_cell.angle_alpha   90.00
_cell.angle_beta   90.00
_cell.angle_gamma   90.00
#
_symmetry.space_group_name_H-M   'P 1'
#
loop_
_entity.id
_entity.type
_entity.pdbx_description
1 polymer ?
#
loop_
_entity_poly.entity_id
_entity_poly.type
_entity_poly.pdbx_seq_one_letter_code
_entity_poly.pdbx_strand_id
1 'polypeptide(L)'
;MTVAALGVLGAAYFVEIPVWGERIASGVGLTMAATALAWRTGGRPLIPLALVAIGAAAVIVADRGFLYAGATVATAIVVGVLALMLTQPAATYLRTVREVLVAIGVATAGGLAVTGWHAELDHDRYDYVVLGGAILLAGVLVYRLGAGFHGLGRRGYLVAGAALLLIASALAYSEALSRWGPTGLLEQFQDFRFWIRDLIGAVPHPIEAVLGIPAIAYGAFVRARRRQGWWVVAFGAAATAPSTERFMEHGTSVQGVVLGAVYS
;
A
#
# COMPACT_ATOMS: atom_id res chain seq x y z
N MET A 1 20.44 3.49 1.11
CA MET A 1 20.22 2.05 0.80
C MET A 1 18.82 1.76 0.25
N THR A 2 17.76 2.45 0.70
CA THR A 2 16.38 2.30 0.15
C THR A 2 16.24 2.79 -1.30
N VAL A 3 16.92 3.87 -1.67
CA VAL A 3 16.93 4.41 -3.04
C VAL A 3 17.63 3.46 -4.04
N ALA A 4 18.63 2.70 -3.59
CA ALA A 4 19.32 1.72 -4.43
C ALA A 4 18.45 0.49 -4.73
N ALA A 5 17.61 0.08 -3.77
CA ALA A 5 16.64 -1.01 -3.96
C ALA A 5 15.51 -0.62 -4.94
N LEU A 6 15.05 0.63 -4.86
CA LEU A 6 14.09 1.21 -5.79
C LEU A 6 14.68 1.35 -7.20
N GLY A 7 15.97 1.67 -7.31
CA GLY A 7 16.70 1.76 -8.58
C GLY A 7 16.91 0.41 -9.28
N VAL A 8 17.11 -0.68 -8.54
CA VAL A 8 17.25 -2.04 -9.12
C VAL A 8 15.90 -2.58 -9.62
N LEU A 9 14.80 -2.33 -8.90
CA LEU A 9 13.45 -2.70 -9.34
C LEU A 9 12.99 -1.86 -10.54
N GLY A 10 13.33 -0.57 -10.57
CA GLY A 10 13.12 0.30 -11.74
C GLY A 10 13.92 -0.15 -12.97
N ALA A 11 15.17 -0.61 -12.79
CA ALA A 11 16.00 -1.10 -13.89
C ALA A 11 15.52 -2.45 -14.45
N ALA A 12 14.95 -3.33 -13.62
CA ALA A 12 14.41 -4.62 -14.05
C ALA A 12 13.16 -4.50 -14.94
N TYR A 13 12.40 -3.40 -14.84
CA TYR A 13 11.22 -3.16 -15.69
C TYR A 13 11.57 -2.75 -17.13
N PHE A 14 12.81 -2.29 -17.38
CA PHE A 14 13.26 -1.82 -18.71
C PHE A 14 14.15 -2.83 -19.45
N VAL A 15 14.41 -3.99 -18.86
CA VAL A 15 15.17 -5.07 -19.50
C VAL A 15 14.25 -6.25 -19.63
N GLU A 16 14.01 -6.74 -20.85
CA GLU A 16 13.31 -8.00 -21.07
C GLU A 16 14.11 -9.13 -20.41
N ILE A 17 13.73 -9.49 -19.19
CA ILE A 17 14.27 -10.61 -18.45
C ILE A 17 13.26 -11.75 -18.45
N PRO A 18 13.69 -13.01 -18.40
CA PRO A 18 12.77 -14.12 -18.30
C PRO A 18 11.92 -14.04 -17.03
N VAL A 19 10.70 -14.60 -17.07
CA VAL A 19 9.75 -14.63 -15.94
C VAL A 19 10.38 -15.14 -14.64
N TRP A 20 11.28 -16.13 -14.71
CA TRP A 20 11.98 -16.64 -13.52
C TRP A 20 12.90 -15.57 -12.88
N GLY A 21 13.50 -14.70 -13.69
CA GLY A 21 14.31 -13.58 -13.24
C GLY A 21 13.47 -12.51 -12.55
N GLU A 22 12.28 -12.20 -13.09
CA GLU A 22 11.33 -11.29 -12.46
C GLU A 22 10.85 -11.80 -11.10
N ARG A 23 10.54 -13.10 -11.00
CA ARG A 23 10.14 -13.73 -9.73
C ARG A 23 11.26 -13.68 -8.69
N ILE A 24 12.52 -13.88 -9.08
CA ILE A 24 13.67 -13.72 -8.18
C ILE A 24 13.78 -12.26 -7.72
N ALA A 25 13.67 -11.30 -8.63
CA ALA A 25 13.72 -9.88 -8.28
C ALA A 25 12.60 -9.48 -7.31
N SER A 26 11.38 -9.99 -7.51
CA SER A 26 10.25 -9.84 -6.59
C SER A 26 10.52 -10.45 -5.22
N GLY A 27 11.10 -11.65 -5.17
CA GLY A 27 11.50 -12.31 -3.92
C GLY A 27 12.56 -11.52 -3.15
N VAL A 28 13.54 -10.95 -3.85
CA VAL A 28 14.54 -10.04 -3.26
C VAL A 28 13.87 -8.76 -2.77
N GLY A 29 12.98 -8.16 -3.56
CA GLY A 29 12.21 -6.97 -3.19
C GLY A 29 11.40 -7.17 -1.90
N LEU A 30 10.66 -8.28 -1.81
CA LEU A 30 9.92 -8.68 -0.62
C LEU A 30 10.85 -8.85 0.60
N THR A 31 11.97 -9.54 0.43
CA THR A 31 12.96 -9.77 1.49
C THR A 31 13.54 -8.45 2.01
N MET A 32 13.92 -7.56 1.09
CA MET A 32 14.45 -6.24 1.43
C MET A 32 13.40 -5.40 2.16
N ALA A 33 12.15 -5.40 1.68
CA ALA A 33 11.07 -4.64 2.28
C ALA A 33 10.76 -5.15 3.70
N ALA A 34 10.66 -6.46 3.90
CA ALA A 34 10.43 -7.06 5.21
C ALA A 34 11.58 -6.77 6.19
N THR A 35 12.82 -6.84 5.71
CA THR A 35 14.02 -6.53 6.51
C THR A 35 14.06 -5.06 6.90
N ALA A 36 13.78 -4.16 5.95
CA ALA A 36 13.71 -2.72 6.19
C ALA A 36 12.61 -2.37 7.19
N LEU A 37 11.45 -3.02 7.09
CA LEU A 37 10.33 -2.84 8.00
C LEU A 37 10.69 -3.27 9.43
N ALA A 38 11.37 -4.41 9.56
CA ALA A 38 11.87 -4.88 10.85
C ALA A 38 12.92 -3.95 11.45
N TRP A 39 13.84 -3.43 10.63
CA TRP A 39 14.83 -2.45 11.09
C TRP A 39 14.15 -1.15 11.55
N ARG A 40 13.21 -0.64 10.75
CA ARG A 40 12.47 0.60 11.02
C ARG A 40 11.64 0.52 12.30
N THR A 41 11.11 -0.66 12.61
CA THR A 41 10.24 -0.90 13.76
C THR A 41 11.00 -1.39 15.02
N GLY A 42 12.33 -1.35 15.01
CA GLY A 42 13.15 -1.78 16.16
C GLY A 42 13.04 -3.29 16.45
N GLY A 43 12.82 -4.10 15.43
CA GLY A 43 12.87 -5.56 15.48
C GLY A 43 14.28 -6.12 15.26
N ARG A 44 14.39 -7.44 15.12
CA ARG A 44 15.63 -8.14 14.77
C ARG A 44 15.65 -8.35 13.25
N PRO A 45 16.35 -7.53 12.44
CA PRO A 45 16.22 -7.56 10.98
C PRO A 45 16.72 -8.85 10.32
N LEU A 46 17.66 -9.57 10.97
CA LEU A 46 18.20 -10.82 10.43
C LEU A 46 17.17 -11.97 10.39
N ILE A 47 16.19 -11.97 11.29
CA ILE A 47 15.15 -13.01 11.35
C ILE A 47 14.23 -12.94 10.11
N PRO A 48 13.56 -11.80 9.81
CA PRO A 48 12.75 -11.68 8.60
C PRO A 48 13.59 -11.73 7.33
N LEU A 49 14.84 -11.24 7.34
CA LEU A 49 15.74 -11.43 6.20
C LEU A 49 15.85 -12.93 5.84
N ALA A 50 16.22 -13.76 6.81
CA ALA A 50 16.39 -15.20 6.58
C ALA A 50 15.06 -15.89 6.25
N LEU A 51 14.01 -15.66 7.04
CA LEU A 51 12.72 -16.32 6.86
C LEU A 51 12.06 -15.97 5.53
N VAL A 52 12.09 -14.69 5.15
CA VAL A 52 11.45 -14.22 3.92
C VAL A 52 12.28 -14.61 2.69
N ALA A 53 13.62 -14.58 2.78
CA ALA A 53 14.47 -15.08 1.69
C ALA A 53 14.23 -16.58 1.44
N ILE A 54 14.20 -17.39 2.49
CA ILE A 54 13.93 -18.84 2.39
C ILE A 54 12.51 -19.07 1.88
N GLY A 55 11.52 -18.34 2.40
CA GLY A 55 10.13 -18.44 1.95
C GLY A 55 9.96 -18.07 0.48
N ALA A 56 10.56 -16.96 0.03
CA ALA A 56 10.54 -16.53 -1.36
C ALA A 56 11.22 -17.56 -2.27
N ALA A 57 12.38 -18.11 -1.88
CA ALA A 57 13.02 -19.18 -2.61
C ALA A 57 12.14 -20.44 -2.69
N ALA A 58 11.49 -20.82 -1.57
CA ALA A 58 10.59 -21.96 -1.54
C ALA A 58 9.37 -21.80 -2.45
N VAL A 59 8.80 -20.59 -2.53
CA VAL A 59 7.71 -20.26 -3.47
C VAL A 59 8.15 -20.49 -4.92
N ILE A 60 9.33 -19.98 -5.29
CA ILE A 60 9.88 -20.09 -6.65
C ILE A 60 10.19 -21.56 -7.00
N VAL A 61 10.81 -22.30 -6.08
CA VAL A 61 11.19 -23.70 -6.29
C VAL A 61 9.97 -24.62 -6.37
N ALA A 62 8.93 -24.35 -5.58
CA ALA A 62 7.71 -25.16 -5.57
C ALA A 62 6.84 -24.95 -6.82
N ASP A 63 6.98 -23.79 -7.48
CA ASP A 63 6.32 -23.41 -8.73
C ASP A 63 4.80 -23.70 -8.75
N ARG A 64 4.10 -23.27 -7.69
CA ARG A 64 2.64 -23.41 -7.57
C ARG A 64 1.96 -22.06 -7.68
N GLY A 65 0.94 -21.95 -8.53
CA GLY A 65 0.18 -20.71 -8.74
C GLY A 65 -0.33 -20.05 -7.46
N PHE A 66 -0.87 -20.83 -6.53
CA PHE A 66 -1.37 -20.29 -5.25
C PHE A 66 -0.26 -19.75 -4.33
N LEU A 67 0.98 -20.25 -4.45
CA LEU A 67 2.13 -19.73 -3.71
C LEU A 67 2.57 -18.37 -4.27
N TYR A 68 2.51 -18.19 -5.59
CA TYR A 68 2.73 -16.89 -6.21
C TYR A 68 1.66 -15.88 -5.79
N ALA A 69 0.38 -16.27 -5.78
CA ALA A 69 -0.70 -15.41 -5.28
C ALA A 69 -0.46 -14.96 -3.83
N GLY A 70 -0.10 -15.89 -2.94
CA GLY A 70 0.25 -15.57 -1.56
C GLY A 70 1.46 -14.66 -1.43
N ALA A 71 2.49 -14.87 -2.27
CA ALA A 71 3.69 -14.03 -2.29
C ALA A 71 3.39 -12.61 -2.80
N THR A 72 2.57 -12.46 -3.83
CA THR A 72 2.09 -11.17 -4.34
C THR A 72 1.39 -10.37 -3.25
N VAL A 73 0.42 -10.98 -2.58
CA VAL A 73 -0.32 -10.38 -1.45
C VAL A 73 0.64 -9.98 -0.32
N ALA A 74 1.56 -10.87 0.06
CA ALA A 74 2.53 -10.57 1.10
C ALA A 74 3.46 -9.41 0.73
N THR A 75 3.93 -9.34 -0.52
CA THR A 75 4.75 -8.22 -1.03
C THR A 75 3.99 -6.91 -0.97
N ALA A 76 2.76 -6.87 -1.47
CA ALA A 76 1.94 -5.65 -1.48
C ALA A 76 1.70 -5.13 -0.06
N ILE A 77 1.31 -6.01 0.87
CA ILE A 77 1.10 -5.67 2.28
C ILE A 77 2.39 -5.11 2.91
N VAL A 78 3.52 -5.82 2.78
CA VAL A 78 4.78 -5.46 3.44
C VAL A 78 5.33 -4.15 2.87
N VAL A 79 5.30 -3.97 1.55
CA VAL A 79 5.74 -2.74 0.89
C VAL A 79 4.86 -1.56 1.27
N GLY A 80 3.53 -1.72 1.20
CA GLY A 80 2.58 -0.67 1.55
C GLY A 80 2.78 -0.21 3.00
N VAL A 81 2.93 -1.15 3.93
CA VAL A 81 3.17 -0.81 5.35
C VAL A 81 4.57 -0.23 5.55
N LEU A 82 5.60 -0.70 4.83
CA LEU A 82 6.93 -0.10 4.88
C LEU A 82 6.89 1.37 4.46
N ALA A 83 6.19 1.71 3.38
CA ALA A 83 6.03 3.07 2.91
C ALA A 83 5.47 3.99 4.02
N LEU A 84 4.44 3.54 4.75
CA LEU A 84 3.89 4.27 5.90
C LEU A 84 4.91 4.43 7.02
N MET A 85 5.60 3.34 7.38
CA MET A 85 6.54 3.35 8.50
C MET A 85 7.78 4.21 8.20
N LEU A 86 8.13 4.41 6.94
CA LEU A 86 9.22 5.29 6.53
C LEU A 86 8.93 6.77 6.78
N THR A 87 7.65 7.17 6.84
CA THR A 87 7.26 8.56 7.11
C THR A 87 7.82 9.08 8.42
N GLN A 88 8.24 10.33 8.39
CA GLN A 88 8.81 11.06 9.52
C GLN A 88 7.82 12.06 10.12
N PRO A 89 7.98 12.44 11.40
CA PRO A 89 7.20 13.51 11.99
C PRO A 89 7.43 14.84 11.25
N ALA A 90 6.35 15.50 10.82
CA ALA A 90 6.42 16.71 10.01
C ALA A 90 5.71 17.89 10.72
N ALA A 91 6.45 18.92 11.12
CA ALA A 91 5.86 20.06 11.83
C ALA A 91 5.29 21.17 10.92
N THR A 92 5.53 21.08 9.61
CA THR A 92 5.16 22.12 8.63
C THR A 92 4.47 21.50 7.42
N TYR A 93 3.62 22.30 6.76
CA TYR A 93 2.85 21.86 5.58
C TYR A 93 3.74 21.22 4.50
N LEU A 94 4.83 21.88 4.08
CA LEU A 94 5.72 21.35 3.05
C LEU A 94 6.39 20.03 3.44
N ARG A 95 6.74 19.86 4.73
CA ARG A 95 7.27 18.58 5.21
C ARG A 95 6.20 17.51 5.17
N THR A 96 4.96 17.83 5.54
CA THR A 96 3.84 16.89 5.47
C THR A 96 3.59 16.43 4.03
N VAL A 97 3.54 17.37 3.08
CA VAL A 97 3.42 17.05 1.65
C VAL A 97 4.56 16.15 1.19
N ARG A 98 5.81 16.44 1.59
CA ARG A 98 6.96 15.58 1.29
C ARG A 98 6.76 14.16 1.82
N GLU A 99 6.29 13.98 3.05
CA GLU A 99 6.08 12.65 3.62
C GLU A 99 4.98 11.87 2.90
N VAL A 100 3.91 12.54 2.46
CA VAL A 100 2.87 11.93 1.62
C VAL A 100 3.47 11.46 0.30
N LEU A 101 4.18 12.33 -0.41
CA LEU A 101 4.81 11.99 -1.70
C LEU A 101 5.84 10.87 -1.56
N VAL A 102 6.63 10.85 -0.47
CA VAL A 102 7.57 9.76 -0.20
C VAL A 102 6.84 8.45 0.06
N ALA A 103 5.76 8.46 0.85
CA ALA A 103 4.98 7.25 1.11
C ALA A 103 4.36 6.69 -0.18
N ILE A 104 3.67 7.52 -0.95
CA ILE A 104 3.05 7.10 -2.22
C ILE A 104 4.13 6.63 -3.21
N GLY A 105 5.25 7.36 -3.31
CA GLY A 105 6.35 7.00 -4.21
C GLY A 105 7.00 5.66 -3.87
N VAL A 106 7.22 5.37 -2.59
CA VAL A 106 7.76 4.07 -2.15
C VAL A 106 6.76 2.95 -2.37
N ALA A 107 5.47 3.17 -2.06
CA ALA A 107 4.42 2.18 -2.30
C ALA A 107 4.29 1.85 -3.79
N THR A 108 4.18 2.89 -4.63
CA THR A 108 4.10 2.75 -6.08
C THR A 108 5.30 1.97 -6.62
N ALA A 109 6.51 2.39 -6.28
CA ALA A 109 7.72 1.73 -6.78
C ALA A 109 7.87 0.27 -6.29
N GLY A 110 7.43 -0.05 -5.07
CA GLY A 110 7.41 -1.43 -4.62
C GLY A 110 6.30 -2.27 -5.27
N GLY A 111 5.31 -1.65 -5.91
CA GLY A 111 4.38 -2.33 -6.82
C GLY A 111 5.06 -3.06 -7.97
N LEU A 112 6.25 -2.62 -8.40
CA LEU A 112 7.06 -3.37 -9.39
C LEU A 112 7.49 -4.75 -8.86
N ALA A 113 7.76 -4.86 -7.55
CA ALA A 113 8.06 -6.15 -6.93
C ALA A 113 6.79 -7.01 -6.78
N VAL A 114 5.61 -6.39 -6.72
CA VAL A 114 4.32 -7.10 -6.67
C VAL A 114 4.03 -7.76 -8.02
N THR A 115 4.22 -7.03 -9.13
CA THR A 115 3.92 -7.54 -10.48
C THR A 115 4.83 -8.67 -10.92
N GLY A 116 6.13 -8.63 -10.57
CA GLY A 116 7.10 -9.65 -11.02
C GLY A 116 6.82 -11.07 -10.54
N TRP A 117 5.91 -11.28 -9.58
CA TRP A 117 5.44 -12.62 -9.19
C TRP A 117 4.59 -13.32 -10.26
N HIS A 118 3.97 -12.57 -11.19
CA HIS A 118 3.09 -13.09 -12.24
C HIS A 118 1.98 -14.01 -11.69
N ALA A 119 1.34 -13.59 -10.60
CA ALA A 119 0.24 -14.34 -10.03
C ALA A 119 -1.07 -14.07 -10.78
N GLU A 120 -1.82 -15.13 -11.07
CA GLU A 120 -3.19 -15.03 -11.54
C GLU A 120 -4.11 -14.74 -10.35
N LEU A 121 -4.74 -13.56 -10.35
CA LEU A 121 -5.51 -13.06 -9.22
C LEU A 121 -6.90 -12.57 -9.64
N ASP A 122 -7.89 -12.91 -8.82
CA ASP A 122 -9.18 -12.22 -8.79
C ASP A 122 -8.95 -10.84 -8.13
N HIS A 123 -9.00 -9.78 -8.93
CA HIS A 123 -8.59 -8.43 -8.53
C HIS A 123 -9.46 -7.90 -7.38
N ASP A 124 -10.77 -8.14 -7.41
CA ASP A 124 -11.68 -7.68 -6.35
C ASP A 124 -11.30 -8.27 -4.99
N ARG A 125 -10.97 -9.57 -4.95
CA ARG A 125 -10.56 -10.24 -3.70
C ARG A 125 -9.18 -9.81 -3.26
N TYR A 126 -8.28 -9.62 -4.22
CA TYR A 126 -6.90 -9.23 -3.97
C TYR A 126 -6.85 -7.87 -3.26
N ASP A 127 -7.54 -6.86 -3.77
CA ASP A 127 -7.57 -5.50 -3.20
C ASP A 127 -8.07 -5.52 -1.74
N TYR A 128 -9.15 -6.26 -1.46
CA TYR A 128 -9.67 -6.37 -0.10
C TYR A 128 -8.71 -7.08 0.86
N VAL A 129 -8.03 -8.12 0.40
CA VAL A 129 -7.09 -8.90 1.23
C VAL A 129 -5.84 -8.07 1.51
N VAL A 130 -5.29 -7.36 0.52
CA VAL A 130 -4.12 -6.50 0.71
C VAL A 130 -4.45 -5.32 1.59
N LEU A 131 -5.56 -4.62 1.35
CA LEU A 131 -5.98 -3.49 2.19
C LEU A 131 -6.21 -3.93 3.64
N GLY A 132 -6.97 -5.01 3.85
CA GLY A 132 -7.23 -5.57 5.17
C GLY A 132 -5.95 -6.01 5.87
N GLY A 133 -5.08 -6.73 5.16
CA GLY A 133 -3.78 -7.18 5.66
C GLY A 133 -2.83 -6.03 6.00
N ALA A 134 -2.80 -4.98 5.19
CA ALA A 134 -1.99 -3.79 5.42
C ALA A 134 -2.48 -3.01 6.64
N ILE A 135 -3.79 -2.82 6.81
CA ILE A 135 -4.38 -2.19 8.00
C ILE A 135 -4.04 -3.01 9.25
N LEU A 136 -4.20 -4.34 9.20
CA LEU A 136 -3.89 -5.23 10.31
C LEU A 136 -2.40 -5.16 10.68
N LEU A 137 -1.50 -5.31 9.71
CA LEU A 137 -0.06 -5.26 9.95
C LEU A 137 0.37 -3.87 10.45
N ALA A 138 -0.11 -2.78 9.85
CA ALA A 138 0.15 -1.42 10.32
C ALA A 138 -0.34 -1.24 11.76
N GLY A 139 -1.54 -1.72 12.08
CA GLY A 139 -2.11 -1.69 13.44
C GLY A 139 -1.24 -2.45 14.46
N VAL A 140 -0.79 -3.66 14.12
CA VAL A 140 0.12 -4.46 14.97
C VAL A 140 1.44 -3.71 15.22
N LEU A 141 2.03 -3.11 14.18
CA LEU A 141 3.28 -2.37 14.32
C LEU A 141 3.10 -1.08 15.12
N VAL A 142 2.02 -0.33 14.89
CA VAL A 142 1.70 0.89 15.64
C VAL A 142 1.45 0.59 17.11
N TYR A 143 0.76 -0.51 17.40
CA TYR A 143 0.56 -0.99 18.76
C TYR A 143 1.90 -1.20 19.47
N ARG A 144 2.88 -1.84 18.80
CA ARG A 144 4.22 -2.10 19.32
C ARG A 144 5.11 -0.84 19.41
N LEU A 145 5.00 0.10 18.48
CA LEU A 145 5.88 1.27 18.35
C LEU A 145 5.64 2.42 19.35
N GLY A 146 4.75 2.22 20.32
CA GLY A 146 4.71 3.07 21.51
C GLY A 146 3.56 4.06 21.58
N ALA A 147 2.41 3.72 21.01
CA ALA A 147 1.14 4.25 21.49
C ALA A 147 0.46 3.26 22.45
N GLY A 148 0.59 1.95 22.23
CA GLY A 148 -0.30 0.98 22.85
C GLY A 148 -1.77 1.40 22.71
N PHE A 149 -2.63 0.74 23.45
CA PHE A 149 -4.03 1.15 23.55
C PHE A 149 -4.21 2.39 24.46
N HIS A 150 -3.32 2.58 25.43
CA HIS A 150 -3.32 3.70 26.38
C HIS A 150 -3.02 5.06 25.73
N GLY A 151 -2.30 5.08 24.60
CA GLY A 151 -1.99 6.30 23.86
C GLY A 151 -3.21 6.94 23.22
N LEU A 152 -4.24 6.15 22.83
CA LEU A 152 -5.44 6.65 22.16
C LEU A 152 -6.38 7.44 23.10
N GLY A 153 -6.39 7.11 24.40
CA GLY A 153 -7.44 7.57 25.32
C GLY A 153 -8.85 7.12 24.89
N ARG A 154 -9.88 7.34 25.71
CA ARG A 154 -11.27 6.92 25.39
C ARG A 154 -11.77 7.40 24.03
N ARG A 155 -11.39 8.63 23.64
CA ARG A 155 -11.80 9.23 22.36
C ARG A 155 -11.06 8.63 21.16
N GLY A 156 -9.82 8.19 21.34
CA GLY A 156 -9.06 7.59 20.25
C GLY A 156 -9.63 6.24 19.81
N TYR A 157 -10.11 5.40 20.75
CA TYR A 157 -10.80 4.16 20.37
C TYR A 157 -12.06 4.41 19.55
N LEU A 158 -12.82 5.46 19.90
CA LEU A 158 -14.01 5.85 19.14
C LEU A 158 -13.62 6.29 17.73
N VAL A 159 -12.55 7.08 17.57
CA VAL A 159 -12.08 7.52 16.25
C VAL A 159 -11.53 6.36 15.42
N ALA A 160 -10.71 5.48 16.02
CA ALA A 160 -10.17 4.32 15.32
C ALA A 160 -11.27 3.32 14.95
N GLY A 161 -12.20 3.06 15.87
CA GLY A 161 -13.39 2.24 15.61
C GLY A 161 -14.30 2.87 14.55
N ALA A 162 -14.55 4.18 14.61
CA ALA A 162 -15.33 4.88 13.61
C ALA A 162 -14.66 4.88 12.24
N ALA A 163 -13.34 5.03 12.17
CA ALA A 163 -12.59 4.95 10.91
C ALA A 163 -12.63 3.52 10.33
N LEU A 164 -12.43 2.49 11.16
CA LEU A 164 -12.56 1.09 10.72
C LEU A 164 -14.00 0.80 10.25
N LEU A 165 -15.00 1.29 10.97
CA LEU A 165 -16.40 1.13 10.64
C LEU A 165 -16.78 1.91 9.37
N LEU A 166 -16.23 3.11 9.18
CA LEU A 166 -16.41 3.89 7.96
C LEU A 166 -15.81 3.15 6.75
N ILE A 167 -14.60 2.60 6.89
CA ILE A 167 -13.99 1.76 5.84
C ILE A 167 -14.88 0.56 5.56
N ALA A 168 -15.26 -0.21 6.58
CA ALA A 168 -16.11 -1.38 6.42
C ALA A 168 -17.46 -1.04 5.77
N SER A 169 -18.05 0.10 6.15
CA SER A 169 -19.31 0.60 5.58
C SER A 169 -19.13 1.04 4.14
N ALA A 170 -18.03 1.71 3.80
CA ALA A 170 -17.73 2.13 2.43
C ALA A 170 -17.52 0.91 1.51
N LEU A 171 -16.79 -0.11 1.98
CA LEU A 171 -16.60 -1.35 1.23
C LEU A 171 -17.92 -2.11 1.08
N ALA A 172 -18.70 -2.25 2.16
CA ALA A 172 -20.01 -2.88 2.12
C ALA A 172 -21.00 -2.14 1.20
N TYR A 173 -20.98 -0.81 1.22
CA TYR A 173 -21.78 0.02 0.34
C TYR A 173 -21.34 -0.12 -1.11
N SER A 174 -20.03 -0.14 -1.38
CA SER A 174 -19.48 -0.35 -2.72
C SER A 174 -19.88 -1.71 -3.28
N GLU A 175 -19.81 -2.77 -2.47
CA GLU A 175 -20.24 -4.11 -2.83
C GLU A 175 -21.76 -4.21 -3.03
N ALA A 176 -22.54 -3.48 -2.23
CA ALA A 176 -23.98 -3.41 -2.41
C ALA A 176 -24.36 -2.68 -3.70
N LEU A 177 -23.65 -1.60 -4.01
CA LEU A 177 -23.86 -0.83 -5.24
C LEU A 177 -23.39 -1.59 -6.48
N SER A 178 -22.33 -2.40 -6.39
CA SER A 178 -21.91 -3.25 -7.50
C SER A 178 -22.90 -4.38 -7.81
N ARG A 179 -23.57 -4.92 -6.77
CA ARG A 179 -24.56 -6.01 -6.95
C ARG A 179 -25.98 -5.55 -7.27
N TRP A 180 -26.39 -4.39 -6.73
CA TRP A 180 -27.78 -3.93 -6.79
C TRP A 180 -27.93 -2.47 -7.23
N GLY A 181 -26.84 -1.83 -7.67
CA GLY A 181 -26.85 -0.44 -8.11
C GLY A 181 -27.73 -0.21 -9.33
N PRO A 182 -28.51 0.90 -9.39
CA PRO A 182 -29.20 1.30 -10.60
C PRO A 182 -28.19 1.56 -11.73
N THR A 183 -28.43 0.98 -12.91
CA THR A 183 -27.50 1.07 -14.06
C THR A 183 -27.15 2.51 -14.44
N GLY A 184 -28.12 3.43 -14.41
CA GLY A 184 -27.87 4.84 -14.72
C GLY A 184 -26.94 5.57 -13.74
N LEU A 185 -26.81 5.08 -12.51
CA LEU A 185 -25.90 5.66 -11.50
C LEU A 185 -24.45 5.22 -11.77
N LEU A 186 -24.27 3.97 -12.23
CA LEU A 186 -22.96 3.46 -12.68
C LEU A 186 -22.48 4.18 -13.94
N GLU A 187 -23.37 4.42 -14.91
CA GLU A 187 -23.05 5.18 -16.13
C GLU A 187 -22.57 6.60 -15.80
N GLN A 188 -23.25 7.29 -14.90
CA GLN A 188 -22.88 8.65 -14.49
C GLN A 188 -21.52 8.71 -13.79
N PHE A 189 -21.19 7.69 -12.99
CA PHE A 189 -19.85 7.57 -12.39
C PHE A 189 -18.78 7.25 -13.44
N GLN A 190 -19.08 6.42 -14.44
CA GLN A 190 -18.15 6.15 -15.54
C GLN A 190 -17.89 7.40 -16.38
N ASP A 191 -18.94 8.16 -16.73
CA ASP A 191 -18.82 9.44 -17.45
C ASP A 191 -17.98 10.45 -16.67
N PHE A 192 -18.19 10.53 -15.35
CA PHE A 192 -17.36 11.37 -14.49
C PHE A 192 -15.89 10.92 -14.44
N ARG A 193 -15.65 9.60 -14.39
CA ARG A 193 -14.29 9.03 -14.47
C ARG A 193 -13.62 9.32 -15.81
N PHE A 194 -14.35 9.21 -16.93
CA PHE A 194 -13.84 9.56 -18.25
C PHE A 194 -13.55 11.04 -18.37
N TRP A 195 -14.45 11.91 -17.88
CA TRP A 195 -14.23 13.35 -17.85
C TRP A 195 -13.00 13.74 -17.02
N ILE A 196 -12.81 13.15 -15.83
CA ILE A 196 -11.59 13.36 -15.03
C ILE A 196 -10.35 12.85 -15.78
N ARG A 197 -10.43 11.68 -16.41
CA ARG A 197 -9.32 11.11 -17.17
C ARG A 197 -8.94 12.01 -18.35
N ASP A 198 -9.90 12.58 -19.05
CA ASP A 198 -9.66 13.47 -20.17
C ASP A 198 -9.13 14.84 -19.71
N LEU A 199 -9.55 15.31 -18.54
CA LEU A 199 -9.13 16.59 -17.99
C LEU A 199 -7.71 16.54 -17.38
N ILE A 200 -7.41 15.48 -16.62
CA ILE A 200 -6.22 15.41 -15.74
C ILE A 200 -5.29 14.24 -16.11
N GLY A 201 -5.71 13.33 -16.99
CA GLY A 201 -4.91 12.19 -17.45
C GLY A 201 -4.93 10.96 -16.54
N ALA A 202 -5.52 11.04 -15.34
CA ALA A 202 -5.66 9.91 -14.42
C ALA A 202 -6.86 10.10 -13.47
N VAL A 203 -7.40 8.99 -12.94
CA VAL A 203 -8.51 9.00 -11.98
C VAL A 203 -7.96 8.57 -10.61
N PRO A 204 -7.95 9.44 -9.58
CA PRO A 204 -7.54 9.07 -8.22
C PRO A 204 -8.47 7.99 -7.65
N HIS A 205 -7.92 7.05 -6.87
CA HIS A 205 -8.77 6.10 -6.16
C HIS A 205 -9.52 6.81 -5.02
N PRO A 206 -10.86 6.70 -4.94
CA PRO A 206 -11.65 7.47 -3.98
C PRO A 206 -11.24 7.26 -2.52
N ILE A 207 -10.91 6.01 -2.15
CA ILE A 207 -10.50 5.67 -0.78
C ILE A 207 -9.13 6.30 -0.46
N GLU A 208 -8.20 6.32 -1.42
CA GLU A 208 -6.88 6.93 -1.24
C GLU A 208 -7.03 8.45 -1.00
N ALA A 209 -7.81 9.14 -1.83
CA ALA A 209 -7.98 10.59 -1.76
C ALA A 209 -8.78 11.05 -0.54
N VAL A 210 -9.89 10.36 -0.20
CA VAL A 210 -10.78 10.76 0.90
C VAL A 210 -10.23 10.40 2.27
N LEU A 211 -9.53 9.26 2.38
CA LEU A 211 -9.12 8.72 3.67
C LEU A 211 -7.61 8.55 3.78
N GLY A 212 -7.00 7.82 2.84
CA GLY A 212 -5.60 7.39 2.96
C GLY A 212 -4.61 8.56 3.03
N ILE A 213 -4.70 9.50 2.09
CA ILE A 213 -3.79 10.64 1.98
C ILE A 213 -3.97 11.63 3.13
N PRO A 214 -5.21 12.05 3.48
CA PRO A 214 -5.45 12.82 4.70
C PRO A 214 -4.93 12.14 5.96
N ALA A 215 -5.04 10.81 6.07
CA ALA A 215 -4.54 10.05 7.20
C ALA A 215 -3.00 10.08 7.30
N ILE A 216 -2.29 9.94 6.18
CA ILE A 216 -0.82 10.09 6.15
C ILE A 216 -0.43 11.51 6.54
N ALA A 217 -1.06 12.51 5.92
CA ALA A 217 -0.74 13.92 6.14
C ALA A 217 -0.99 14.34 7.61
N TYR A 218 -2.21 14.09 8.10
CA TYR A 218 -2.58 14.42 9.47
C TYR A 218 -1.78 13.60 10.48
N GLY A 219 -1.55 12.32 10.21
CA GLY A 219 -0.77 11.45 11.08
C GLY A 219 0.69 11.89 11.18
N ALA A 220 1.35 12.23 10.07
CA ALA A 220 2.71 12.77 10.07
C ALA A 220 2.79 14.11 10.83
N PHE A 221 1.77 14.97 10.67
CA PHE A 221 1.69 16.24 11.37
C PHE A 221 1.50 16.08 12.89
N VAL A 222 0.55 15.25 13.31
CA VAL A 222 0.29 14.98 14.72
C VAL A 222 1.48 14.29 15.38
N ARG A 223 2.19 13.38 14.67
CA ARG A 223 3.40 12.70 15.18
C ARG A 223 4.50 13.67 15.59
N ALA A 224 4.55 14.89 15.02
CA ALA A 224 5.52 15.91 15.44
C ALA A 224 5.28 16.41 16.87
N ARG A 225 4.07 16.23 17.42
CA ARG A 225 3.66 16.75 18.73
C ARG A 225 3.23 15.65 19.69
N ARG A 226 2.60 14.59 19.20
CA ARG A 226 2.04 13.49 20.00
C ARG A 226 2.25 12.14 19.33
N ARG A 227 2.59 11.12 20.13
CA ARG A 227 2.74 9.73 19.65
C ARG A 227 1.45 9.13 19.09
N GLN A 228 0.29 9.72 19.41
CA GLN A 228 -1.03 9.32 18.90
C GLN A 228 -1.13 9.37 17.37
N GLY A 229 -0.34 10.21 16.71
CA GLY A 229 -0.38 10.32 15.25
C GLY A 229 0.00 9.02 14.53
N TRP A 230 0.68 8.07 15.20
CA TRP A 230 0.94 6.75 14.63
C TRP A 230 -0.35 5.98 14.30
N TRP A 231 -1.39 6.09 15.13
CA TRP A 231 -2.68 5.44 14.86
C TRP A 231 -3.38 6.04 13.65
N VAL A 232 -3.27 7.36 13.47
CA VAL A 232 -3.80 8.03 12.28
C VAL A 232 -3.03 7.59 11.03
N VAL A 233 -1.68 7.57 11.07
CA VAL A 233 -0.86 7.12 9.94
C VAL A 233 -1.18 5.67 9.54
N ALA A 234 -1.61 4.82 10.48
CA ALA A 234 -1.98 3.43 10.17
C ALA A 234 -3.15 3.37 9.16
N PHE A 235 -4.11 4.30 9.23
CA PHE A 235 -5.19 4.41 8.24
C PHE A 235 -4.69 4.88 6.87
N GLY A 236 -3.48 5.44 6.80
CA GLY A 236 -2.77 5.70 5.56
C GLY A 236 -2.51 4.44 4.73
N ALA A 237 -2.67 3.23 5.30
CA ALA A 237 -2.69 1.98 4.54
C ALA A 237 -3.73 2.01 3.41
N ALA A 238 -4.82 2.75 3.59
CA ALA A 238 -5.83 2.97 2.57
C ALA A 238 -5.34 3.81 1.36
N ALA A 239 -4.17 4.46 1.46
CA ALA A 239 -3.47 5.08 0.33
C ALA A 239 -2.33 4.20 -0.17
N THR A 240 -1.52 3.63 0.72
CA THR A 240 -0.31 2.91 0.29
C THR A 240 -0.60 1.51 -0.25
N ALA A 241 -1.66 0.83 0.21
CA ALA A 241 -2.00 -0.50 -0.30
C ALA A 241 -2.43 -0.45 -1.77
N PRO A 242 -3.45 0.33 -2.18
CA PRO A 242 -3.84 0.37 -3.59
C PRO A 242 -2.74 0.94 -4.48
N SER A 243 -1.90 1.84 -3.97
CA SER A 243 -0.72 2.33 -4.68
C SER A 243 0.28 1.23 -5.07
N THR A 244 0.36 0.11 -4.33
CA THR A 244 1.22 -1.03 -4.72
C THR A 244 0.63 -1.87 -5.85
N GLU A 245 -0.66 -1.71 -6.14
CA GLU A 245 -1.44 -2.58 -7.05
C GLU A 245 -1.60 -1.95 -8.44
N ARG A 246 -1.28 -0.66 -8.57
CA ARG A 246 -1.50 0.15 -9.79
C ARG A 246 -0.85 -0.41 -11.06
N PHE A 247 0.24 -1.16 -10.93
CA PHE A 247 0.90 -1.81 -12.07
C PHE A 247 0.23 -3.14 -12.49
N MET A 248 -0.72 -3.66 -11.71
CA MET A 248 -1.48 -4.87 -12.04
C MET A 248 -2.73 -4.57 -12.89
N GLU A 249 -3.28 -3.35 -12.80
CA GLU A 249 -4.39 -2.91 -13.63
C GLU A 249 -3.98 -2.86 -15.12
N HIS A 250 -4.53 -3.78 -15.91
CA HIS A 250 -4.26 -3.91 -17.34
C HIS A 250 -4.67 -2.63 -18.09
N GLY A 251 -3.75 -2.09 -18.90
CA GLY A 251 -3.98 -0.92 -19.76
C GLY A 251 -3.53 0.44 -19.20
N THR A 252 -2.88 0.46 -18.03
CA THR A 252 -2.26 1.68 -17.50
C THR A 252 -0.82 1.82 -18.01
N SER A 253 -0.52 2.92 -18.69
CA SER A 253 0.87 3.25 -19.05
C SER A 253 1.65 3.63 -17.78
N VAL A 254 2.97 3.46 -17.78
CA VAL A 254 3.85 3.89 -16.66
C VAL A 254 3.61 5.39 -16.34
N GLN A 255 3.34 6.19 -17.37
CA GLN A 255 2.95 7.59 -17.21
C GLN A 255 1.62 7.75 -16.47
N GLY A 256 0.60 6.95 -16.78
CA GLY A 256 -0.69 6.95 -16.09
C GLY A 256 -0.58 6.58 -14.60
N VAL A 257 0.30 5.62 -14.25
CA VAL A 257 0.55 5.23 -12.85
C VAL A 257 1.23 6.36 -12.06
N VAL A 258 2.24 7.00 -12.66
CA VAL A 258 2.94 8.15 -12.05
C VAL A 258 2.01 9.35 -11.91
N LEU A 259 1.23 9.68 -12.95
CA LEU A 259 0.29 10.80 -12.92
C LEU A 259 -0.82 10.56 -11.88
N GLY A 260 -1.39 9.35 -11.82
CA GLY A 260 -2.37 9.00 -10.79
C GLY A 260 -1.80 9.12 -9.38
N ALA A 261 -0.49 8.90 -9.17
CA ALA A 261 0.15 8.98 -7.85
C ALA A 261 0.39 10.43 -7.42
N VAL A 262 0.63 11.31 -8.39
CA VAL A 262 0.85 12.74 -8.17
C VAL A 262 -0.48 13.47 -7.93
N TYR A 263 -1.57 13.06 -8.58
CA TYR A 263 -2.87 13.70 -8.46
C TYR A 263 -3.75 13.19 -7.31
N SER A 264 -3.40 12.06 -6.70
CA SER A 264 -4.07 11.59 -5.47
C SER A 264 -3.59 12.44 -4.30
#